data_AF-A0A1W2DII0-F1
#
_entry.id   AF-A0A1W2DII0-F1
#
_cell.length_a   1.000
_cell.length_b   1.000
_cell.length_c   1.000
_cell.angle_alpha   90.00
_cell.angle_beta   90.00
_cell.angle_gamma   90.00
#
_symmetry.space_group_name_H-M   'P 1'
#
loop_
_entity.id
_entity.type
_entity.pdbx_description
1 polymer ?
#
loop_
_entity_poly.entity_id
_entity_poly.type
_entity_poly.pdbx_seq_one_letter_code
_entity_poly.pdbx_strand_id
1 'polypeptide(L)'
;MTDDNAVSALAALAHNDRLRAFRTLVRAGPNGMASGEIADHLQVPPTRMSFHLASLERAGLLRSWRDGRRILYAASYDDMRRLLAFLTEDCCSGNPEICGELAPLAALCSSDDCV
;
A
#
# COMPACT_ATOMS: atom_id res chain seq x y z
N MET A 1 12.87 -8.52 5.30
CA MET A 1 12.64 -7.12 5.71
C MET A 1 13.38 -6.92 7.02
N THR A 2 13.76 -5.70 7.41
CA THR A 2 14.33 -5.44 8.75
C THR A 2 13.27 -4.84 9.65
N ASP A 3 13.44 -4.95 10.98
CA ASP A 3 12.53 -4.37 11.98
C ASP A 3 12.30 -2.87 11.73
N ASP A 4 13.38 -2.11 11.50
CA ASP A 4 13.30 -0.67 11.23
C ASP A 4 12.44 -0.35 10.00
N ASN A 5 12.57 -1.14 8.94
CA ASN A 5 11.77 -0.97 7.72
C ASN A 5 10.30 -1.33 7.97
N ALA A 6 10.04 -2.40 8.72
CA ALA A 6 8.68 -2.80 9.10
C ALA A 6 8.01 -1.74 9.98
N VAL A 7 8.71 -1.23 11.00
CA VAL A 7 8.25 -0.14 11.87
C VAL A 7 7.98 1.13 11.06
N SER A 8 8.88 1.50 10.14
CA SER A 8 8.69 2.65 9.26
C SER A 8 7.43 2.52 8.40
N ALA A 9 7.22 1.35 7.79
CA ALA A 9 6.03 1.06 6.98
C ALA A 9 4.74 1.10 7.81
N LEU A 10 4.73 0.45 8.98
CA LEU A 10 3.57 0.46 9.88
C LEU A 10 3.26 1.85 10.43
N ALA A 11 4.28 2.62 10.82
CA ALA A 11 4.13 4.00 11.27
C ALA A 11 3.58 4.89 10.15
N ALA A 12 4.00 4.67 8.90
CA ALA A 12 3.42 5.35 7.74
C ALA A 12 1.95 4.94 7.52
N LEU A 13 1.56 3.69 7.76
CA LEU A 13 0.16 3.25 7.66
C LEU A 13 -0.72 3.67 8.85
N ALA A 14 -0.14 3.97 10.02
CA ALA A 14 -0.83 4.39 11.24
C ALA A 14 -1.40 5.83 11.18
N HIS A 15 -2.07 6.18 10.07
CA HIS A 15 -2.79 7.43 9.88
C HIS A 15 -3.94 7.20 8.90
N ASN A 16 -5.14 7.68 9.23
CA ASN A 16 -6.36 7.37 8.48
C ASN A 16 -6.24 7.70 6.98
N ASP A 17 -5.83 8.92 6.64
CA ASP A 17 -5.69 9.34 5.24
C ASP A 17 -4.62 8.57 4.48
N ARG A 18 -3.52 8.17 5.14
CA ARG A 18 -2.44 7.38 4.52
C ARG A 18 -2.90 5.95 4.24
N LEU A 19 -3.59 5.34 5.19
CA LEU A 19 -4.17 4.01 5.00
C LEU A 19 -5.22 4.01 3.88
N ARG A 20 -6.08 5.05 3.83
CA ARG A 20 -7.06 5.22 2.75
C ARG A 20 -6.37 5.39 1.40
N ALA A 21 -5.36 6.26 1.31
CA ALA A 21 -4.59 6.47 0.07
C ALA A 21 -3.88 5.18 -0.39
N PHE A 22 -3.22 4.47 0.52
CA PHE A 22 -2.58 3.20 0.20
C PHE A 22 -3.59 2.18 -0.35
N ARG A 23 -4.76 2.01 0.30
CA ARG A 23 -5.81 1.10 -0.17
C ARG A 23 -6.41 1.51 -1.52
N THR A 24 -6.60 2.81 -1.76
CA THR A 24 -7.03 3.31 -3.07
C THR A 24 -6.02 2.96 -4.15
N LEU A 25 -4.73 3.12 -3.86
CA LEU A 25 -3.65 2.81 -4.82
C LEU A 25 -3.46 1.32 -5.06
N VAL A 26 -3.73 0.46 -4.06
CA VAL A 26 -3.80 -0.99 -4.26
C VAL A 26 -4.95 -1.36 -5.21
N ARG A 27 -6.10 -0.71 -5.10
CA ARG A 27 -7.24 -0.93 -6.02
C ARG A 27 -6.98 -0.39 -7.43
N ALA A 28 -6.31 0.75 -7.53
CA ALA A 28 -5.93 1.34 -8.82
C ALA A 28 -4.92 0.48 -9.61
N GLY A 29 -4.29 -0.50 -8.97
CA GLY A 29 -3.40 -1.43 -9.66
C GLY A 29 -2.02 -0.84 -9.95
N PRO A 30 -1.22 -1.51 -10.81
CA PRO A 30 0.16 -1.11 -11.10
C PRO A 30 0.27 0.18 -11.91
N ASN A 31 -0.80 0.59 -12.60
CA ASN A 31 -0.83 1.82 -13.39
C ASN A 31 -0.93 3.08 -12.51
N GLY A 32 -1.31 2.90 -11.24
CA GLY A 32 -1.36 4.00 -10.28
C GLY A 32 -2.45 5.03 -10.56
N MET A 33 -2.36 6.16 -9.86
CA MET A 33 -3.30 7.27 -9.94
C MET A 33 -2.56 8.60 -9.69
N ALA A 34 -3.01 9.69 -10.33
CA ALA A 34 -2.39 10.99 -10.14
C ALA A 34 -2.67 11.56 -8.75
N SER A 35 -1.73 12.31 -8.16
CA SER A 35 -1.91 12.82 -6.78
C SER A 35 -3.17 13.68 -6.59
N GLY A 36 -3.56 14.46 -7.60
CA GLY A 36 -4.78 15.26 -7.60
C GLY A 36 -6.04 14.39 -7.58
N GLU A 37 -6.07 13.34 -8.40
CA GLU A 37 -7.19 12.38 -8.44
C GLU A 37 -7.35 11.66 -7.10
N ILE A 38 -6.24 11.27 -6.45
CA ILE A 38 -6.26 10.66 -5.11
C ILE A 38 -6.81 11.65 -4.07
N ALA A 39 -6.37 12.91 -4.13
CA ALA A 39 -6.82 13.97 -3.23
C ALA A 39 -8.33 14.21 -3.35
N ASP A 40 -8.84 14.26 -4.58
CA ASP A 40 -10.26 14.42 -4.88
C ASP A 40 -11.07 13.20 -4.42
N HIS A 41 -10.64 11.98 -4.74
CA HIS A 41 -11.30 10.73 -4.31
C HIS A 41 -11.42 10.63 -2.79
N LEU A 42 -10.41 11.09 -2.05
CA LEU A 42 -10.38 11.00 -0.58
C LEU A 42 -10.91 12.23 0.13
N GLN A 43 -11.24 13.29 -0.62
CA GLN A 43 -11.68 14.59 -0.11
C GLN A 43 -10.65 15.21 0.85
N VAL A 44 -9.37 15.13 0.49
CA VAL A 44 -8.23 15.65 1.26
C VAL A 44 -7.57 16.79 0.46
N PRO A 45 -7.20 17.93 1.08
CA PRO A 45 -6.53 19.01 0.37
C PRO A 45 -5.26 18.55 -0.38
N PRO A 46 -5.02 18.96 -1.64
CA PRO A 46 -3.92 18.45 -2.48
C PRO A 46 -2.53 18.54 -1.84
N THR A 47 -2.23 19.64 -1.15
CA THR A 47 -0.95 19.83 -0.45
C THR A 47 -0.76 18.81 0.67
N ARG A 48 -1.82 18.55 1.43
CA ARG A 48 -1.81 17.56 2.52
C ARG A 48 -1.71 16.14 1.96
N MET A 49 -2.45 15.83 0.89
CA MET A 49 -2.35 14.53 0.23
C MET A 49 -0.95 14.27 -0.31
N SER A 50 -0.32 15.26 -0.94
CA SER A 50 1.07 15.15 -1.42
C SER A 50 2.05 14.81 -0.29
N PHE A 51 1.88 15.41 0.89
CA PHE A 51 2.68 15.08 2.08
C PHE A 51 2.45 13.63 2.58
N HIS A 52 1.20 13.17 2.56
CA HIS A 52 0.85 11.79 2.90
C HIS A 52 1.46 10.79 1.91
N LEU A 53 1.36 11.05 0.61
CA LEU A 53 1.93 10.19 -0.45
C LEU A 53 3.45 10.13 -0.36
N ALA A 54 4.13 11.27 -0.18
CA ALA A 54 5.58 11.30 0.02
C ALA A 54 6.02 10.56 1.30
N SER A 55 5.19 10.54 2.35
CA SER A 55 5.48 9.78 3.56
C SER A 55 5.40 8.27 3.33
N LEU A 56 4.38 7.83 2.58
CA LEU A 56 4.23 6.42 2.22
C LEU A 56 5.33 5.95 1.25
N GLU A 57 5.71 6.80 0.29
CA GLU A 57 6.81 6.53 -0.65
C GLU A 57 8.16 6.40 0.09
N ARG A 58 8.48 7.31 1.01
CA ARG A 58 9.69 7.20 1.85
C ARG A 58 9.71 5.93 2.71
N ALA A 59 8.54 5.40 3.08
CA ALA A 59 8.43 4.14 3.80
C ALA A 59 8.47 2.90 2.89
N GLY A 60 8.69 3.08 1.58
CA GLY A 60 8.76 2.00 0.60
C GLY A 60 7.40 1.43 0.19
N LEU A 61 6.29 1.99 0.66
CA LEU A 61 4.96 1.45 0.39
C LEU A 61 4.39 1.89 -0.97
N LEU A 62 4.89 3.00 -1.51
CA LEU A 62 4.49 3.52 -2.81
C LEU A 62 5.71 3.74 -3.71
N ARG A 63 5.44 3.79 -5.00
CA ARG A 63 6.36 4.23 -6.06
C ARG A 63 5.71 5.37 -6.83
N SER A 64 6.49 6.34 -7.25
CA SER A 64 6.02 7.43 -8.10
C SER A 64 6.81 7.56 -9.39
N TRP A 65 6.16 8.10 -10.42
CA TRP A 65 6.82 8.48 -11.67
C TRP A 65 6.09 9.65 -12.32
N ARG A 66 6.80 10.38 -13.18
CA ARG A 66 6.23 11.48 -13.94
C ARG A 66 5.57 10.96 -15.22
N ASP A 67 4.34 11.39 -15.45
CA ASP A 67 3.62 11.23 -16.71
C ASP A 67 3.20 12.61 -17.22
N GLY A 68 3.99 13.12 -18.16
CA GLY A 68 3.92 14.50 -18.63
C GLY A 68 4.03 15.52 -17.50
N ARG A 69 2.91 16.18 -17.20
CA ARG A 69 2.82 17.22 -16.15
C ARG A 69 2.35 16.67 -14.80
N ARG A 70 1.92 15.42 -14.73
CA ARG A 70 1.37 14.79 -13.52
C ARG A 70 2.41 13.87 -12.90
N ILE A 71 2.27 13.63 -11.59
CA ILE A 71 2.99 12.57 -10.89
C ILE A 71 1.94 11.50 -10.55
N LEU A 72 2.19 10.29 -11.04
CA LEU A 72 1.41 9.10 -10.71
C LEU A 72 2.04 8.43 -9.50
N TYR A 73 1.20 7.87 -8.64
CA TYR A 73 1.59 7.03 -7.52
C TYR A 73 0.95 5.65 -7.68
N ALA A 74 1.68 4.59 -7.38
CA ALA A 74 1.15 3.24 -7.28
C ALA A 74 1.67 2.56 -6.00
N ALA A 75 0.95 1.55 -5.52
CA ALA A 75 1.45 0.70 -4.44
C ALA A 75 2.71 -0.05 -4.87
N SER A 76 3.70 -0.14 -3.97
CA SER A 76 4.82 -1.06 -4.14
C SER A 76 4.39 -2.45 -3.67
N TYR A 77 3.92 -3.26 -4.62
CA TYR A 77 3.42 -4.60 -4.31
C TYR A 77 4.52 -5.52 -3.75
N ASP A 78 5.77 -5.34 -4.17
CA ASP A 78 6.89 -6.13 -3.66
C ASP A 78 7.14 -5.83 -2.18
N ASP A 79 7.20 -4.54 -1.81
CA ASP A 79 7.42 -4.14 -0.42
C ASP A 79 6.20 -4.48 0.46
N MET A 80 4.99 -4.35 -0.07
CA MET A 80 3.77 -4.82 0.60
C MET A 80 3.84 -6.32 0.88
N ARG A 81 4.20 -7.15 -0.10
CA ARG A 81 4.35 -8.61 0.08
C ARG A 81 5.44 -8.93 1.10
N ARG A 82 6.57 -8.22 1.06
CA ARG A 82 7.66 -8.40 2.04
C ARG A 82 7.23 -8.03 3.46
N LEU A 83 6.42 -6.97 3.62
CA LEU A 83 5.88 -6.57 4.92
C LEU A 83 4.92 -7.63 5.47
N LEU A 84 3.98 -8.08 4.64
CA LEU A 84 3.04 -9.13 5.03
C LEU A 84 3.79 -10.42 5.41
N ALA A 85 4.73 -10.85 4.58
CA ALA A 85 5.55 -12.03 4.85
C ALA A 85 6.29 -11.89 6.19
N PHE A 86 6.90 -10.73 6.46
CA PHE A 86 7.61 -10.45 7.71
C PHE A 86 6.68 -10.52 8.93
N LEU A 87 5.47 -9.95 8.85
CA LEU A 87 4.49 -10.02 9.95
C LEU A 87 3.96 -11.43 10.21
N THR A 88 3.97 -12.28 9.19
CA THR A 88 3.48 -13.66 9.26
C THR A 88 4.58 -14.71 9.37
N GLU A 89 5.86 -14.30 9.42
CA GLU A 89 7.01 -15.22 9.39
C GLU A 89 6.96 -16.18 10.59
N ASP A 90 6.67 -15.67 11.78
CA ASP A 90 6.59 -16.45 13.03
C ASP A 90 5.21 -17.06 13.30
N CYS A 91 4.17 -16.61 12.59
CA CYS A 91 2.86 -17.28 12.54
C CYS A 91 3.04 -18.76 12.20
N CYS A 92 4.06 -19.05 11.39
CA CYS A 92 4.50 -20.35 10.92
C CYS A 92 5.43 -21.10 11.89
N SER A 93 5.38 -20.84 13.21
CA SER A 93 5.95 -21.71 14.26
C SER A 93 5.32 -23.12 14.30
N GLY A 94 4.88 -23.65 13.15
CA GLY A 94 4.19 -24.92 12.96
C GLY A 94 2.66 -24.83 12.86
N ASN A 95 2.03 -23.66 13.02
CA ASN A 95 0.57 -23.53 13.08
C ASN A 95 0.00 -22.53 12.06
N PRO A 96 -0.07 -22.91 10.77
CA PRO A 96 -0.65 -22.07 9.72
C PRO A 96 -2.10 -21.63 10.01
N GLU A 97 -2.81 -22.39 10.86
CA GLU A 97 -4.16 -22.08 11.35
C GLU A 97 -4.26 -20.70 12.02
N ILE A 98 -3.18 -20.19 12.64
CA ILE A 98 -3.15 -18.88 13.32
C ILE A 98 -3.33 -17.74 12.30
N CYS A 99 -2.66 -17.88 11.16
CA CYS A 99 -2.77 -16.95 10.05
C CYS A 99 -4.00 -17.24 9.17
N GLY A 100 -4.78 -18.29 9.48
CA GLY A 100 -6.02 -18.64 8.82
C GLY A 100 -5.89 -18.72 7.30
N GLU A 101 -6.93 -18.27 6.59
CA GLU A 101 -6.99 -18.31 5.13
C GLU A 101 -6.28 -17.12 4.44
N LEU A 102 -5.28 -16.47 5.04
CA LEU A 102 -4.59 -15.33 4.39
C LEU A 102 -4.01 -15.68 3.01
N ALA A 103 -3.55 -16.92 2.81
CA ALA A 103 -3.09 -17.40 1.51
C ALA A 103 -4.23 -17.67 0.51
N PRO A 104 -5.30 -18.43 0.85
CA PRO A 104 -6.49 -18.55 0.00
C PRO A 104 -7.18 -17.23 -0.35
N LEU A 105 -7.29 -16.29 0.60
CA LEU A 105 -7.93 -14.99 0.40
C LEU A 105 -7.21 -14.12 -0.64
N ALA A 106 -5.88 -14.24 -0.75
CA ALA A 106 -5.11 -13.56 -1.79
C ALA A 106 -5.34 -14.18 -3.19
N ALA A 107 -5.68 -15.47 -3.26
CA ALA A 107 -5.97 -16.19 -4.51
C ALA A 107 -7.40 -15.96 -5.04
N LEU A 108 -8.31 -15.41 -4.21
CA LEU A 108 -9.67 -15.04 -4.60
C LEU A 108 -9.73 -13.71 -5.38
N CYS A 109 -8.63 -12.96 -5.46
CA CYS A 109 -8.54 -11.79 -6.34
C CYS A 109 -8.40 -12.25 -7.80
N SER A 110 -9.52 -12.62 -8.42
CA SER A 110 -9.61 -12.72 -9.88
C SER A 110 -9.46 -11.34 -10.52
N SER A 111 -8.86 -11.32 -11.72
CA SER A 111 -8.67 -10.10 -12.53
C SER A 111 -9.96 -9.36 -12.90
N ASP A 112 -11.13 -9.96 -12.67
CA ASP A 112 -12.45 -9.41 -13.00
C ASP A 112 -13.05 -8.50 -11.91
N ASP A 113 -12.50 -8.47 -10.69
CA ASP A 113 -13.02 -7.64 -9.59
C ASP A 113 -12.29 -6.28 -9.46
N CYS A 114 -11.31 -6.01 -10.32
CA CYS A 114 -10.66 -4.72 -10.44
C CYS A 114 -11.37 -3.85 -11.50
N VAL A 115 -12.55 -3.33 -11.16
CA VAL A 115 -13.23 -2.24 -11.89
C VAL A 115 -13.10 -0.92 -11.12
#